data_AF-A0A1C3H4E2-F1
#
_entry.id   AF-A0A1C3H4E2-F1
#
_cell.length_a   1.000
_cell.length_b   1.000
_cell.length_c   1.000
_cell.angle_alpha   90.00
_cell.angle_beta   90.00
_cell.angle_gamma   90.00
#
_symmetry.space_group_name_H-M   'P 1'
#
loop_
_entity.id
_entity.type
_entity.pdbx_description
1 polymer ?
#
loop_
_entity_poly.entity_id
_entity_poly.type
_entity_poly.pdbx_seq_one_letter_code
_entity_poly.pdbx_strand_id
1 'polypeptide(L)'
;MITRKYDRDIETLREHFPNADGFTASYGSGHACATILHGWHTTLILITAGRYNLTAGGESDGYTCAEFATLTDLLTYLDGGKAA
;
A
#
# COMPACT_ATOMS: atom_id res chain seq x y z
N MET A 1 7.86 -18.41 -14.72
CA MET A 1 7.38 -17.79 -13.48
C MET A 1 5.98 -17.27 -13.75
N ILE A 2 4.95 -17.84 -13.12
CA ILE A 2 3.59 -17.31 -13.23
C ILE A 2 3.55 -16.06 -12.36
N THR A 3 3.57 -14.88 -12.97
CA THR A 3 3.32 -13.61 -12.27
C THR A 3 1.89 -13.61 -11.76
N ARG A 4 1.69 -13.49 -10.46
CA ARG A 4 0.36 -13.37 -9.85
C ARG A 4 -0.23 -12.01 -10.25
N LYS A 5 -1.56 -11.94 -10.32
CA LYS A 5 -2.33 -10.77 -10.82
C LYS A 5 -1.87 -9.41 -10.26
N TYR A 6 -1.35 -9.37 -9.04
CA TYR A 6 -0.97 -8.15 -8.31
C TYR A 6 0.54 -7.99 -8.08
N ASP A 7 1.38 -8.87 -8.64
CA ASP A 7 2.85 -8.83 -8.39
C ASP A 7 3.48 -7.50 -8.82
N ARG A 8 3.04 -6.95 -9.96
CA ARG A 8 3.57 -5.66 -10.45
C ARG A 8 3.27 -4.52 -9.48
N ASP A 9 2.05 -4.46 -8.95
CA ASP A 9 1.64 -3.41 -8.03
C ASP A 9 2.38 -3.55 -6.70
N ILE A 10 2.57 -4.77 -6.21
CA ILE A 10 3.35 -5.07 -5.00
C ILE A 10 4.83 -4.66 -5.17
N GLU A 11 5.46 -5.01 -6.29
CA GLU A 11 6.85 -4.61 -6.53
C GLU A 11 6.98 -3.10 -6.71
N THR A 12 6.01 -2.44 -7.35
CA THR A 12 5.98 -0.98 -7.46
C THR A 12 5.89 -0.32 -6.07
N LEU A 13 5.04 -0.85 -5.19
CA LEU A 13 4.97 -0.38 -3.80
C LEU A 13 6.30 -0.61 -3.06
N ARG A 14 6.93 -1.78 -3.22
CA ARG A 14 8.24 -2.05 -2.60
C ARG A 14 9.30 -1.05 -3.07
N GLU A 15 9.37 -0.78 -4.37
CA GLU A 15 10.31 0.19 -4.94
C GLU A 15 10.04 1.62 -4.46
N HIS A 16 8.77 1.96 -4.21
CA HIS A 16 8.36 3.26 -3.69
C HIS A 16 8.72 3.47 -2.21
N PHE A 17 8.90 2.39 -1.44
CA PHE A 17 9.31 2.43 -0.04
C PHE A 17 10.71 1.83 0.20
N PRO A 18 11.78 2.39 -0.41
CA PRO A 18 13.12 1.79 -0.35
C PRO A 18 13.74 1.84 1.05
N ASN A 19 13.23 2.71 1.93
CA ASN A 19 13.73 2.93 3.29
C ASN A 19 12.74 2.42 4.35
N ALA A 20 11.81 1.54 4.00
CA ALA A 20 10.93 0.90 4.98
C ALA A 20 11.74 -0.04 5.89
N ASP A 21 11.43 -0.03 7.18
CA ASP A 21 12.00 -0.96 8.14
C ASP A 21 11.51 -2.39 7.88
N GLY A 22 10.33 -2.51 7.26
CA GLY A 22 9.77 -3.79 6.84
C GLY A 22 8.78 -3.64 5.70
N PHE A 23 8.81 -4.60 4.79
CA PHE A 23 7.84 -4.73 3.70
C PHE A 23 7.40 -6.19 3.59
N THR A 24 6.11 -6.45 3.79
CA THR A 24 5.54 -7.79 3.60
C THR A 24 4.37 -7.75 2.64
N ALA A 25 4.22 -8.81 1.85
CA ALA A 25 3.15 -8.95 0.89
C ALA A 25 2.40 -10.27 1.13
N SER A 26 1.07 -10.21 1.10
CA SER A 26 0.18 -11.37 1.23
C SER A 26 -0.78 -11.43 0.04
N TYR A 27 -1.10 -12.64 -0.42
CA TYR A 27 -1.91 -12.86 -1.61
C TYR A 27 -3.10 -13.76 -1.28
N GLY A 28 -4.30 -13.29 -1.63
CA GLY A 28 -5.54 -14.03 -1.47
C GLY A 28 -6.23 -14.30 -2.81
N SER A 29 -7.31 -15.09 -2.76
CA SER A 29 -8.18 -15.31 -3.93
C SER A 29 -8.96 -14.03 -4.23
N GLY A 30 -8.38 -13.15 -5.06
CA GLY A 30 -9.03 -11.91 -5.51
C GLY A 30 -8.44 -10.62 -4.96
N HIS A 31 -7.49 -10.68 -4.03
CA HIS A 31 -6.81 -9.51 -3.48
C HIS A 31 -5.32 -9.76 -3.21
N ALA A 32 -4.57 -8.69 -3.03
CA ALA A 32 -3.25 -8.70 -2.42
C ALA A 32 -3.19 -7.63 -1.32
N CYS A 33 -2.26 -7.78 -0.39
CA CYS A 33 -2.05 -6.83 0.69
C CYS A 33 -0.56 -6.54 0.82
N ALA A 34 -0.19 -5.27 0.93
CA ALA A 34 1.14 -4.83 1.30
C ALA A 34 1.10 -4.18 2.69
N THR A 35 2.00 -4.61 3.57
CA THR A 35 2.23 -3.98 4.87
C THR A 35 3.64 -3.39 4.88
N ILE A 36 3.71 -2.07 5.04
CA ILE A 36 4.95 -1.29 5.10
C ILE A 36 5.11 -0.71 6.52
N LEU A 37 6.28 -0.87 7.10
CA LEU A 37 6.63 -0.38 8.44
C LEU A 37 7.66 0.75 8.35
N HIS A 38 7.39 1.84 9.06
CA HIS A 38 8.32 2.97 9.26
C HIS A 38 8.28 3.38 10.73
N GLY A 39 9.28 2.97 11.51
CA GLY A 39 9.32 3.11 12.95
C GLY A 39 8.09 2.50 13.61
N TRP A 40 7.32 3.34 14.30
CA TRP A 40 6.07 2.94 14.97
C TRP A 40 4.82 3.08 14.08
N HIS A 41 4.99 3.51 12.84
CA HIS A 41 3.90 3.71 11.89
C HIS A 41 3.79 2.51 10.96
N THR A 42 2.56 2.08 10.72
CA THR A 42 2.21 1.02 9.77
C THR A 42 1.38 1.60 8.64
N THR A 43 1.74 1.25 7.41
CA THR A 43 0.93 1.50 6.22
C THR A 43 0.48 0.16 5.66
N LEU A 44 -0.83 -0.05 5.61
CA LEU A 44 -1.49 -1.23 5.06
C LEU A 44 -2.20 -0.83 3.76
N ILE A 45 -1.93 -1.56 2.68
CA ILE A 45 -2.54 -1.32 1.37
C ILE A 45 -3.19 -2.61 0.89
N LEU A 46 -4.53 -2.63 0.89
CA LEU A 46 -5.30 -3.73 0.31
C LEU A 46 -5.61 -3.42 -1.16
N ILE A 47 -5.11 -4.29 -2.04
CA ILE A 47 -5.26 -4.22 -3.48
C ILE A 47 -6.33 -5.21 -3.89
N THR A 48 -7.42 -4.71 -4.47
CA THR A 48 -8.50 -5.53 -5.05
C THR A 48 -8.68 -5.18 -6.52
N ALA A 49 -9.57 -5.88 -7.22
CA ALA A 49 -9.86 -5.57 -8.62
C ALA A 49 -10.44 -4.15 -8.75
N GLY A 50 -9.60 -3.20 -9.18
CA GLY A 50 -9.99 -1.83 -9.49
C GLY A 50 -9.98 -0.87 -8.30
N ARG A 51 -9.40 -1.25 -7.14
CA ARG A 51 -9.33 -0.38 -5.96
C ARG A 51 -8.10 -0.65 -5.09
N TYR A 52 -7.63 0.41 -4.46
CA TYR A 52 -6.56 0.41 -3.46
C TYR A 52 -7.08 1.04 -2.17
N ASN A 53 -7.13 0.27 -1.09
CA ASN A 53 -7.56 0.74 0.22
C ASN A 53 -6.35 0.93 1.11
N LEU A 54 -6.12 2.16 1.53
CA LEU A 54 -5.04 2.57 2.42
C LEU A 54 -5.56 2.62 3.86
N THR A 55 -4.78 2.07 4.78
CA THR A 55 -4.88 2.35 6.21
C THR A 55 -3.47 2.66 6.71
N ALA A 56 -3.22 3.89 7.14
CA ALA A 56 -1.90 4.34 7.57
C ALA A 56 -1.98 5.06 8.92
N GLY A 57 -1.07 4.74 9.83
CA GLY A 57 -1.04 5.36 11.14
C GLY A 57 -0.25 4.59 12.18
N GLY A 58 -0.36 5.04 13.43
CA GLY A 58 0.25 4.42 14.59
C GLY A 58 -0.65 4.59 15.82
N GLU A 59 -0.41 3.81 16.87
CA GLU A 59 -1.24 3.85 18.08
C GLU A 59 -1.31 5.24 18.74
N SER A 60 -0.25 6.06 18.59
CA SER A 60 -0.18 7.40 19.18
C SER A 60 -0.83 8.49 18.32
N ASP A 61 -0.82 8.33 16.99
CA ASP A 61 -1.21 9.36 16.02
C ASP A 61 -2.60 9.12 15.41
N GLY A 62 -3.18 7.94 15.68
CA GLY A 62 -4.42 7.49 15.07
C GLY A 62 -4.19 6.93 13.66
N TYR A 63 -5.28 6.44 13.07
CA TYR A 63 -5.27 5.81 11.76
C TYR A 63 -6.04 6.66 10.74
N THR A 64 -5.45 6.84 9.57
CA THR A 64 -6.07 7.44 8.39
C THR A 64 -6.46 6.34 7.42
N CYS A 65 -7.66 6.42 6.86
CA CYS A 65 -8.16 5.51 5.84
C CYS A 65 -8.52 6.26 4.56
N ALA A 66 -8.12 5.74 3.40
CA ALA A 66 -8.45 6.31 2.09
C ALA A 66 -8.62 5.20 1.04
N GLU A 67 -9.42 5.48 0.00
CA GLU A 67 -9.62 4.58 -1.14
C GLU A 67 -9.21 5.28 -2.42
N PHE A 68 -8.52 4.57 -3.32
CA PHE A 68 -8.06 5.08 -4.61
C PHE A 68 -8.47 4.14 -5.74
N ALA A 69 -8.82 4.73 -6.89
CA ALA A 69 -9.17 3.97 -8.09
C ALA A 69 -7.94 3.42 -8.82
N THR A 70 -6.78 4.07 -8.68
CA THR A 70 -5.53 3.68 -9.35
C THR A 70 -4.34 3.67 -8.39
N LEU A 71 -3.30 2.91 -8.75
CA LEU A 71 -2.03 2.90 -8.00
C LEU A 71 -1.38 4.29 -8.05
N THR A 72 -1.44 4.98 -9.18
CA THR A 72 -0.85 6.31 -9.35
C THR A 72 -1.44 7.33 -8.37
N ASP A 73 -2.76 7.33 -8.18
CA ASP A 73 -3.42 8.25 -7.24
C ASP A 73 -3.00 7.95 -5.80
N LEU A 74 -2.91 6.66 -5.44
CA LEU A 74 -2.39 6.21 -4.15
C LEU A 74 -0.95 6.69 -3.92
N LEU A 75 -0.05 6.50 -4.89
CA LEU A 75 1.35 6.92 -4.75
C LEU A 75 1.46 8.46 -4.62
N THR A 76 0.67 9.20 -5.42
CA THR A 76 0.61 10.67 -5.32
C THR A 76 0.17 11.13 -3.93
N TYR A 77 -0.79 10.43 -3.33
CA TYR A 77 -1.21 10.69 -1.95
C TYR A 77 -0.08 10.45 -0.94
N LEU A 78 0.61 9.32 -1.07
CA LEU A 78 1.70 8.90 -0.18
C LEU A 78 2.90 9.84 -0.25
N ASP A 79 3.17 10.45 -1.42
CA ASP A 79 4.18 11.48 -1.62
C ASP A 79 3.83 12.84 -0.98
N GLY A 80 2.68 12.94 -0.29
CA GLY A 80 2.18 14.18 0.29
C GLY A 80 1.51 15.11 -0.73
N GLY A 81 1.30 14.64 -1.96
CA GLY A 81 0.40 15.29 -2.90
C GLY A 81 -1.04 15.19 -2.40
N LYS A 82 -1.83 16.25 -2.56
CA LYS A 82 -3.29 16.13 -2.39
C LYS A 82 -3.81 15.24 -3.52
N ALA A 83 -3.84 13.93 -3.33
CA ALA A 83 -4.69 13.08 -4.15
C ALA A 83 -6.14 13.49 -3.84
N ALA A 84 -6.83 13.95 -4.89
CA ALA A 84 -8.16 14.52 -4.86
C ALA A 84 -9.20 13.49 -5.26
#